data_AF-A0A8T3SYP2-F1
#
_entry.id   AF-A0A8T3SYP2-F1
#
_cell.length_a   1.000
_cell.length_b   1.000
_cell.length_c   1.000
_cell.angle_alpha   90.00
_cell.angle_beta   90.00
_cell.angle_gamma   90.00
#
_symmetry.space_group_name_H-M   'P 1'
#
loop_
_entity.id
_entity.type
_entity.pdbx_description
1 polymer ?
#
loop_
_entity_poly.entity_id
_entity_poly.type
_entity_poly.pdbx_seq_one_letter_code
_entity_poly.pdbx_strand_id
1 'polypeptide(L)'
;MVREYGKVVGVTVVVIGILGLLLGQRSLFGALNIDVAEDLIHLATGGLLAYVGFSKRNSEAARSVVGGIGIVYLLVGAISFAEPNPLGLFPSEYSVLDNAIHLTLGVLAIAVAWVFPPGGRAESARAA
;
A
#
# COMPACT_ATOMS: atom_id res chain seq x y z
N MET A 1 11.80 4.87 -9.25
CA MET A 1 11.08 5.10 -7.97
C MET A 1 9.84 4.21 -7.86
N VAL A 2 8.84 4.31 -8.76
CA VAL A 2 7.62 3.46 -8.75
C VAL A 2 7.88 1.96 -8.53
N ARG A 3 8.84 1.36 -9.26
CA ARG A 3 9.12 -0.07 -9.12
C ARG A 3 9.75 -0.43 -7.78
N GLU A 4 10.74 0.33 -7.35
CA GLU A 4 11.39 0.12 -6.06
C GLU A 4 10.39 0.27 -4.91
N TYR A 5 9.51 1.27 -4.99
CA TYR A 5 8.40 1.41 -4.05
C TYR A 5 7.51 0.18 -4.05
N GLY A 6 7.04 -0.27 -5.23
CA GLY A 6 6.21 -1.48 -5.37
C GLY A 6 6.89 -2.74 -4.83
N LYS A 7 8.20 -2.91 -5.04
CA LYS A 7 8.96 -4.04 -4.48
C LYS A 7 9.02 -3.96 -2.95
N VAL A 8 9.52 -2.85 -2.41
CA VAL A 8 9.76 -2.71 -0.96
C VAL A 8 8.44 -2.76 -0.21
N VAL A 9 7.50 -1.86 -0.55
CA VAL A 9 6.21 -1.77 0.14
C VAL A 9 5.37 -3.00 -0.13
N GLY A 10 5.34 -3.52 -1.37
CA GLY A 10 4.59 -4.72 -1.70
C GLY A 10 5.07 -5.94 -0.91
N VAL A 11 6.38 -6.17 -0.81
CA VAL A 11 6.93 -7.26 0.00
C VAL A 11 6.64 -7.04 1.48
N THR A 12 6.81 -5.82 2.01
CA THR A 12 6.51 -5.51 3.41
C THR A 12 5.06 -5.81 3.75
N VAL A 13 4.11 -5.35 2.93
CA VAL A 13 2.67 -5.57 3.15
C VAL A 13 2.31 -7.06 3.03
N VAL A 14 2.90 -7.80 2.07
CA VAL A 14 2.70 -9.26 1.99
C VAL A 14 3.19 -9.95 3.25
N VAL A 15 4.39 -9.59 3.74
CA VAL A 15 4.93 -10.17 4.98
C VAL A 15 4.01 -9.86 6.16
N ILE A 16 3.50 -8.63 6.27
CA ILE A 16 2.54 -8.25 7.31
C ILE A 16 1.28 -9.11 7.23
N GLY A 17 0.65 -9.23 6.06
CA GLY A 17 -0.56 -10.06 5.89
C GLY A 17 -0.32 -11.55 6.19
N ILE A 18 0.83 -12.11 5.79
CA ILE A 18 1.19 -13.49 6.17
C ILE A 18 1.32 -13.62 7.69
N LEU A 19 2.04 -12.69 8.33
CA LEU A 19 2.21 -12.71 9.78
C LEU A 19 0.87 -12.56 10.49
N GLY A 20 0.00 -11.68 10.03
CA GLY A 20 -1.34 -11.50 10.57
C GLY A 20 -2.15 -12.80 10.53
N LEU A 21 -2.23 -13.46 9.38
CA LEU A 21 -2.92 -14.76 9.25
C LEU A 21 -2.36 -15.85 10.18
N LEU A 22 -1.03 -15.89 10.38
CA LEU A 22 -0.38 -16.85 11.28
C LEU A 22 -0.67 -16.55 12.76
N LEU A 23 -0.85 -15.28 13.09
CA LEU A 23 -1.03 -14.79 14.44
C LEU A 23 -2.51 -14.74 14.87
N GLY A 24 -3.43 -14.73 13.89
CA GLY A 24 -4.87 -14.71 14.09
C GLY A 24 -5.39 -13.39 14.66
N GLN A 25 -6.66 -13.41 15.07
CA GLN A 25 -7.37 -12.21 15.54
C GLN A 25 -6.84 -11.72 16.90
N ARG A 26 -6.16 -10.57 16.93
CA ARG A 26 -5.61 -9.96 18.17
C ARG A 26 -5.12 -8.53 17.94
N SER A 27 -4.79 -7.83 19.03
CA SER A 27 -4.07 -6.54 18.96
C SER A 27 -2.59 -6.72 19.30
N LEU A 28 -1.67 -6.28 18.43
CA LEU A 28 -0.24 -6.22 18.69
C LEU A 28 0.12 -4.91 19.39
N PHE A 29 0.92 -5.00 20.45
CA PHE A 29 1.36 -3.86 21.25
C PHE A 29 0.21 -2.98 21.79
N GLY A 30 -1.02 -3.50 21.79
CA GLY A 30 -2.24 -2.76 22.15
C GLY A 30 -2.64 -1.66 21.17
N ALA A 31 -2.05 -1.63 19.96
CA ALA A 31 -2.22 -0.54 19.01
C ALA A 31 -2.39 -0.97 17.56
N LEU A 32 -1.85 -2.10 17.12
CA LEU A 32 -2.03 -2.60 15.75
C LEU A 32 -3.02 -3.75 15.75
N ASN A 33 -4.15 -3.61 15.08
CA ASN A 33 -5.15 -4.67 15.04
C ASN A 33 -4.82 -5.66 13.93
N ILE A 34 -4.86 -6.95 14.27
CA ILE A 34 -4.75 -8.05 13.31
C ILE A 34 -6.16 -8.59 13.07
N ASP A 35 -6.56 -8.54 11.80
CA ASP A 35 -7.84 -9.01 11.32
C ASP A 35 -7.66 -9.87 10.09
N VAL A 36 -8.28 -11.06 10.07
CA VAL A 36 -8.15 -12.00 8.95
C VAL A 36 -8.60 -11.38 7.62
N ALA A 37 -9.67 -10.60 7.61
CA ALA A 37 -10.14 -9.95 6.38
C ALA A 37 -9.16 -8.86 5.92
N GLU A 38 -8.61 -8.09 6.85
CA GLU A 38 -7.60 -7.08 6.54
C GLU A 38 -6.30 -7.72 6.01
N ASP A 39 -5.84 -8.80 6.64
CA ASP A 39 -4.65 -9.53 6.24
C ASP A 39 -4.78 -10.11 4.82
N LEU A 40 -5.97 -10.59 4.44
CA LEU A 40 -6.26 -11.02 3.07
C LEU A 40 -6.21 -9.85 2.09
N ILE A 41 -6.72 -8.67 2.48
CA ILE A 41 -6.64 -7.46 1.66
C ILE A 41 -5.17 -7.00 1.52
N HIS A 42 -4.37 -7.06 2.58
CA HIS A 42 -2.93 -6.78 2.55
C HIS A 42 -2.19 -7.76 1.65
N LEU A 43 -2.48 -9.06 1.73
CA LEU A 43 -1.92 -10.05 0.80
C LEU A 43 -2.24 -9.73 -0.66
N ALA A 44 -3.50 -9.37 -0.96
CA ALA A 44 -3.91 -9.04 -2.31
C ALA A 44 -3.25 -7.76 -2.83
N THR A 45 -3.32 -6.68 -2.05
CA THR A 45 -2.79 -5.36 -2.44
C THR A 45 -1.26 -5.34 -2.45
N GLY A 46 -0.63 -5.88 -1.41
CA GLY A 46 0.82 -6.07 -1.33
C GLY A 46 1.34 -6.99 -2.43
N GLY A 47 0.64 -8.09 -2.71
CA GLY A 47 0.98 -9.01 -3.79
C GLY A 47 0.94 -8.33 -5.16
N LEU A 48 -0.06 -7.49 -5.41
CA LEU A 48 -0.18 -6.73 -6.65
C LEU A 48 0.94 -5.66 -6.77
N LEU A 49 1.27 -4.97 -5.68
CA LEU A 49 2.41 -4.03 -5.63
C LEU A 49 3.74 -4.72 -5.91
N ALA A 50 4.01 -5.85 -5.23
CA ALA A 50 5.22 -6.63 -5.42
C ALA A 50 5.30 -7.14 -6.87
N TYR A 51 4.19 -7.67 -7.38
CA TYR A 51 4.11 -8.17 -8.76
C TYR A 51 4.49 -7.09 -9.78
N VAL A 52 3.91 -5.89 -9.70
CA VAL A 52 4.29 -4.82 -10.65
C VAL A 52 5.72 -4.32 -10.41
N GLY A 53 6.17 -4.31 -9.15
CA GLY A 53 7.53 -3.94 -8.75
C GLY A 53 8.60 -4.85 -9.36
N PHE A 54 8.37 -6.16 -9.38
CA PHE A 54 9.28 -7.15 -9.97
C PHE A 54 9.04 -7.42 -11.46
N SER A 55 7.91 -7.01 -12.03
CA SER A 55 7.60 -7.24 -13.45
C SER A 55 8.51 -6.42 -14.39
N LYS A 56 8.68 -6.93 -15.61
CA LYS A 56 9.26 -6.19 -16.75
C LYS A 56 8.21 -5.41 -17.58
N ARG A 57 6.97 -5.25 -17.07
CA ARG A 57 5.91 -4.51 -17.79
C ARG A 57 6.31 -3.06 -18.05
N ASN A 58 5.59 -2.34 -18.91
CA ASN A 58 5.83 -0.91 -19.11
C ASN A 58 5.67 -0.12 -17.78
N SER A 59 6.32 1.05 -17.71
CA SER A 59 6.33 1.87 -16.49
C SER A 59 4.98 2.50 -16.17
N GLU A 60 4.12 2.64 -17.17
CA GLU A 60 2.76 3.18 -17.02
C GLU A 60 1.86 2.23 -16.22
N ALA A 61 1.86 0.93 -16.54
CA ALA A 61 1.08 -0.05 -15.80
C ALA A 61 1.49 -0.12 -14.32
N ALA A 62 2.79 -0.07 -14.02
CA ALA A 62 3.28 -0.03 -12.64
C ALA A 62 2.84 1.25 -11.93
N ARG A 63 2.84 2.39 -12.63
CA ARG A 63 2.42 3.69 -12.11
C ARG A 63 0.93 3.70 -11.79
N SER A 64 0.10 3.16 -12.68
CA SER A 64 -1.35 3.05 -12.48
C SER A 64 -1.70 2.13 -11.30
N VAL A 65 -1.01 0.99 -11.15
CA VAL A 65 -1.24 0.08 -10.03
C VAL A 65 -0.79 0.69 -8.71
N VAL A 66 0.42 1.25 -8.64
CA VAL A 66 0.93 1.89 -7.41
C VAL A 66 0.03 3.07 -7.02
N GLY A 67 -0.35 3.92 -7.99
CA GLY A 67 -1.25 5.05 -7.74
C GLY A 67 -2.65 4.62 -7.32
N GLY A 68 -3.22 3.61 -7.98
CA GLY A 68 -4.56 3.08 -7.65
C GLY A 68 -4.62 2.47 -6.25
N ILE A 69 -3.64 1.64 -5.88
CA ILE A 69 -3.54 1.10 -4.51
C ILE A 69 -3.28 2.22 -3.50
N GLY A 70 -2.48 3.22 -3.87
CA GLY A 70 -2.27 4.41 -3.05
C GLY A 70 -3.55 5.17 -2.74
N ILE A 71 -4.43 5.33 -3.73
CA ILE A 71 -5.76 5.92 -3.53
C ILE A 71 -6.58 5.07 -2.55
N VAL A 72 -6.61 3.75 -2.73
CA VAL A 72 -7.34 2.84 -1.83
C VAL A 72 -6.86 3.00 -0.39
N TYR A 73 -5.54 2.96 -0.15
CA TYR A 73 -4.98 3.10 1.20
C TYR A 73 -5.23 4.48 1.80
N LEU A 74 -5.13 5.54 0.99
CA LEU A 74 -5.45 6.89 1.44
C LEU A 74 -6.93 7.00 1.86
N LEU A 75 -7.84 6.45 1.05
CA LEU A 75 -9.27 6.48 1.34
C LEU A 75 -9.61 5.65 2.57
N VAL A 76 -9.08 4.44 2.70
CA VAL A 76 -9.25 3.59 3.88
C VAL A 76 -8.79 4.36 5.12
N GLY A 77 -7.54 4.82 5.15
CA GLY A 77 -6.98 5.51 6.31
C GLY A 77 -7.70 6.82 6.65
N ALA A 78 -8.24 7.54 5.66
CA ALA A 78 -9.01 8.77 5.90
C ALA A 78 -10.43 8.50 6.42
N ILE A 79 -11.14 7.54 5.82
CA ILE A 79 -12.52 7.19 6.19
C ILE A 79 -12.54 6.57 7.58
N SER A 80 -11.58 5.69 7.89
CA SER A 80 -11.53 4.97 9.16
C SER A 80 -11.22 5.84 10.38
N PHE A 81 -10.80 7.10 10.20
CA PHE A 81 -10.78 8.09 11.29
C PHE A 81 -12.17 8.58 11.69
N ALA A 82 -13.13 8.61 10.76
CA ALA A 82 -14.50 9.05 11.00
C ALA A 82 -15.43 7.89 11.36
N GLU A 83 -15.21 6.73 10.74
CA GLU A 83 -15.98 5.51 10.95
C GLU A 83 -15.00 4.33 11.08
N PRO A 84 -14.66 3.89 12.32
CA PRO A 84 -13.65 2.85 12.55
C PRO A 84 -13.99 1.48 11.95
N ASN A 85 -15.24 1.25 11.53
CA ASN A 85 -15.66 0.05 10.79
C ASN A 85 -16.55 0.39 9.57
N PRO A 86 -15.99 1.00 8.52
CA PRO A 86 -16.77 1.69 7.48
C PRO A 86 -17.63 0.79 6.59
N LEU A 87 -17.46 -0.53 6.71
CA LEU A 87 -18.22 -1.53 5.96
C LEU A 87 -18.71 -2.70 6.83
N GLY A 88 -18.51 -2.65 8.15
CA GLY A 88 -18.82 -3.77 9.05
C GLY A 88 -17.99 -5.03 8.76
N LEU A 89 -16.89 -4.91 8.01
CA LEU A 89 -16.12 -6.06 7.50
C LEU A 89 -15.17 -6.65 8.53
N PHE A 90 -14.86 -5.90 9.59
CA PHE A 90 -13.80 -6.25 10.54
C PHE A 90 -14.39 -6.47 11.93
N PRO A 91 -14.15 -7.65 12.55
CA PRO A 91 -14.44 -7.89 13.96
C PRO A 91 -13.79 -6.88 14.92
N SER A 92 -12.64 -6.33 14.55
CA SER A 92 -11.96 -5.25 15.28
C SER A 92 -12.02 -3.93 14.51
N GLU A 93 -12.31 -2.84 15.22
CA GLU A 93 -12.25 -1.48 14.66
C GLU A 93 -10.81 -1.11 14.28
N TYR A 94 -10.65 -0.25 13.27
CA TYR A 94 -9.33 0.31 12.96
C TYR A 94 -8.82 1.19 14.10
N SER A 95 -7.57 0.98 14.51
CA SER A 95 -6.92 1.89 15.44
C SER A 95 -6.44 3.18 14.76
N VAL A 96 -6.11 4.19 15.57
CA VAL A 96 -5.41 5.40 15.09
C VAL A 96 -4.10 5.07 14.36
N LEU A 97 -3.38 4.04 14.82
CA LEU A 97 -2.10 3.65 14.21
C LEU A 97 -2.33 2.96 12.87
N ASP A 98 -3.32 2.08 12.77
CA ASP A 98 -3.71 1.43 11.51
C ASP A 98 -4.09 2.50 10.47
N ASN A 99 -4.88 3.49 10.88
CA ASN A 99 -5.29 4.62 10.04
C ASN A 99 -4.09 5.45 9.56
N ALA A 100 -3.18 5.78 10.48
CA ALA A 100 -1.99 6.56 10.16
C ALA A 100 -1.07 5.84 9.18
N ILE A 101 -0.90 4.52 9.32
CA ILE A 101 -0.11 3.69 8.40
C ILE A 101 -0.74 3.70 7.00
N HIS A 102 -2.03 3.41 6.89
CA HIS A 102 -2.75 3.41 5.61
C HIS A 102 -2.68 4.78 4.92
N LEU A 103 -2.93 5.85 5.67
CA LEU A 103 -2.87 7.22 5.15
C LEU A 103 -1.46 7.56 4.66
N THR A 104 -0.43 7.22 5.43
CA THR A 104 0.98 7.46 5.05
C THR A 104 1.36 6.69 3.79
N LEU A 105 1.06 5.39 3.73
CA LEU A 105 1.34 4.57 2.56
C LEU A 105 0.57 5.04 1.33
N GLY A 106 -0.67 5.51 1.51
CA GLY A 106 -1.49 6.09 0.45
C GLY A 106 -0.86 7.35 -0.14
N VAL A 107 -0.51 8.33 0.71
CA VAL A 107 0.16 9.57 0.28
C VAL A 107 1.47 9.28 -0.44
N LEU A 108 2.31 8.40 0.11
CA LEU A 108 3.61 8.06 -0.48
C LEU A 108 3.45 7.36 -1.84
N ALA A 109 2.52 6.43 -1.95
CA ALA A 109 2.24 5.74 -3.21
C ALA A 109 1.78 6.71 -4.30
N ILE A 110 0.86 7.64 -3.98
CA ILE A 110 0.38 8.69 -4.89
C ILE A 110 1.52 9.63 -5.30
N ALA A 111 2.35 10.06 -4.35
CA ALA A 111 3.49 10.94 -4.62
C ALA A 111 4.51 10.26 -5.55
N VAL A 112 4.89 9.01 -5.25
CA VAL A 112 5.78 8.22 -6.10
C VAL A 112 5.14 7.96 -7.47
N ALA A 113 3.84 7.71 -7.51
CA ALA A 113 3.12 7.48 -8.75
C ALA A 113 3.04 8.74 -9.60
N TRP A 114 2.77 9.95 -9.11
CA TRP A 114 2.49 11.09 -9.99
C TRP A 114 3.43 12.29 -9.84
N VAL A 115 4.04 12.49 -8.68
CA VAL A 115 4.92 13.64 -8.41
C VAL A 115 6.38 13.35 -8.79
N PHE A 116 6.82 12.09 -8.69
CA PHE A 116 8.20 11.68 -9.03
C PHE A 116 8.31 10.75 -10.26
N PRO A 117 7.96 11.22 -11.49
CA PRO A 117 8.23 10.48 -12.72
C PRO A 117 9.70 10.06 -12.86
N PRO A 118 10.01 8.95 -13.57
CA PRO A 118 11.37 8.65 -13.98
C PRO A 118 11.98 9.88 -14.68
N GLY A 119 13.16 10.31 -14.24
CA GLY A 119 13.78 11.57 -14.66
C GLY A 119 13.97 11.66 -16.18
N GLY A 120 13.14 12.45 -16.85
CA GLY A 120 13.27 12.82 -18.25
C GLY A 120 14.33 13.91 -18.50
N ARG A 121 15.52 13.82 -17.89
CA ARG A 121 16.61 14.79 -18.07
C ARG A 121 17.93 14.21 -18.59
N ALA A 122 17.95 12.95 -19.00
CA ALA A 122 19.15 12.33 -19.58
C ALA A 122 19.13 12.22 -21.11
N GLU A 123 17.99 12.43 -21.77
CA GLU A 123 17.83 12.17 -23.21
C GLU A 123 18.14 13.41 -24.06
N SER A 124 17.91 14.62 -23.55
CA SER A 124 18.21 15.88 -24.25
C SER A 124 19.71 16.24 -24.30
N ALA A 125 20.55 15.58 -23.49
CA ALA A 125 22.00 15.84 -23.44
C ALA A 125 22.82 14.93 -24.37
N ARG A 126 22.18 13.98 -25.07
CA ARG A 126 22.84 13.10 -26.06
C ARG A 126 22.47 13.43 -27.51
N ALA A 127 21.66 14.46 -27.71
CA ALA A 127 21.19 14.92 -29.02
C ALA A 127 21.71 16.32 -29.41
N ALA A 128 22.68 16.86 -28.66
CA ALA A 128 23.38 18.12 -28.93
C ALA A 128 24.88 17.85 -28.98
#